data_AF-A0A968DSB5-F1
#
_entry.id   AF-A0A968DSB5-F1
#
_cell.length_a   1.000
_cell.length_b   1.000
_cell.length_c   1.000
_cell.angle_alpha   90.00
_cell.angle_beta   90.00
_cell.angle_gamma   90.00
#
_symmetry.space_group_name_H-M   'P 1'
#
loop_
_entity.id
_entity.type
_entity.pdbx_description
1 polymer ?
#
loop_
_entity_poly.entity_id
_entity_poly.type
_entity_poly.pdbx_seq_one_letter_code
_entity_poly.pdbx_strand_id
1 'polypeptide(L)'
;MDELKDDAQSATDLKDFADSGYDPATNKVQGVVLTDTCTTLTGHTAQTGDNYARLGAPAGASIAADVAAVKTDTGNIVTDTNELQGDWTDGGRLDLILDELTTNCDAIETDTQDLQTQIGTAGDGLTAVPWNASWDAEVQSEVADAF
;
A
#
# COMPACT_ATOMS: atom_id res chain seq x y z
N MET A 1 44.65 -48.05 -37.20
CA MET A 1 44.61 -48.20 -35.74
C MET A 1 46.04 -48.50 -35.32
N ASP A 2 47.01 -47.59 -35.44
CA ASP A 2 47.01 -46.17 -35.12
C ASP A 2 46.45 -45.91 -33.72
N GLU A 3 47.28 -46.23 -32.73
CA GLU A 3 47.06 -45.88 -31.33
C GLU A 3 48.42 -45.53 -30.74
N LEU A 4 48.62 -44.21 -30.58
CA LEU A 4 49.44 -43.57 -29.55
C LEU A 4 50.97 -43.64 -29.74
N LYS A 5 51.48 -42.85 -30.69
CA LYS A 5 52.91 -42.53 -30.78
C LYS A 5 53.40 -41.57 -29.67
N ASP A 6 52.51 -41.13 -28.77
CA ASP A 6 52.80 -40.26 -27.63
C ASP A 6 52.70 -40.99 -26.26
N ASP A 7 52.27 -42.26 -26.25
CA ASP A 7 52.15 -43.09 -25.04
C ASP A 7 53.51 -43.54 -24.50
N ALA A 8 54.49 -43.75 -25.40
CA ALA A 8 55.86 -44.08 -25.02
C ALA A 8 56.54 -42.91 -24.31
N GLN A 9 56.28 -41.69 -24.79
CA GLN A 9 56.78 -40.47 -24.14
C GLN A 9 56.09 -40.28 -22.79
N SER A 10 54.76 -40.39 -22.73
CA SER A 10 53.99 -40.28 -21.48
C SER A 10 54.42 -41.32 -20.42
N ALA A 11 54.69 -42.56 -20.81
CA ALA A 11 55.17 -43.60 -19.88
C ALA A 11 56.65 -43.42 -19.49
N THR A 12 57.44 -42.70 -20.30
CA THR A 12 58.82 -42.31 -19.98
C THR A 12 58.82 -41.10 -19.06
N ASP A 13 58.02 -40.08 -19.34
CA ASP A 13 57.81 -38.90 -18.51
C ASP A 13 57.30 -39.28 -17.11
N LEU A 14 56.41 -40.27 -17.02
CA LEU A 14 55.94 -40.82 -15.74
C LEU A 14 57.02 -41.65 -15.01
N LYS A 15 57.91 -42.35 -15.74
CA LYS A 15 59.04 -43.07 -15.16
C LYS A 15 60.13 -42.12 -14.66
N ASP A 16 60.44 -41.08 -15.43
CA ASP A 16 61.37 -40.01 -15.04
C ASP A 16 60.93 -39.32 -13.75
N PHE A 17 59.60 -39.15 -13.58
CA PHE A 17 58.99 -38.67 -12.33
C PHE A 17 59.27 -39.57 -11.11
N ALA A 18 59.30 -40.88 -11.31
CA ALA A 18 59.42 -41.88 -10.23
C ALA A 18 60.89 -42.24 -9.94
N ASP A 19 61.73 -42.35 -10.97
CA ASP A 19 63.08 -42.92 -10.87
C ASP A 19 64.15 -41.87 -10.52
N SER A 20 63.95 -40.60 -10.91
CA SER A 20 64.92 -39.51 -10.64
C SER A 20 64.64 -38.74 -9.35
N GLY A 21 63.53 -39.07 -8.67
CA GLY A 21 63.01 -38.29 -7.55
C GLY A 21 62.27 -37.05 -8.04
N TYR A 22 60.98 -36.96 -7.77
CA TYR A 22 60.21 -35.75 -8.03
C TYR A 22 60.80 -34.55 -7.28
N ASP A 23 61.43 -33.61 -7.98
CA ASP A 23 61.82 -32.31 -7.44
C ASP A 23 60.73 -31.26 -7.74
N PRO A 24 59.94 -30.84 -6.73
CA PRO A 24 58.90 -29.83 -6.92
C PRO A 24 59.44 -28.42 -7.25
N ALA A 25 60.75 -28.18 -7.11
CA ALA A 25 61.37 -26.90 -7.49
C ALA A 25 61.57 -26.77 -9.02
N THR A 26 61.79 -27.89 -9.71
CA THR A 26 62.13 -27.93 -11.15
C THR A 26 61.06 -28.61 -12.01
N ASN A 27 60.28 -29.54 -11.44
CA ASN A 27 59.27 -30.32 -12.16
C ASN A 27 57.85 -30.00 -11.68
N LYS A 28 57.42 -28.74 -11.81
CA LYS A 28 56.06 -28.37 -11.40
C LYS A 28 55.03 -29.02 -12.34
N VAL A 29 54.32 -30.05 -11.86
CA VAL A 29 52.94 -30.31 -12.31
C VAL A 29 52.24 -28.97 -12.07
N GLN A 30 51.75 -28.32 -13.11
CA GLN A 30 50.90 -27.15 -12.90
C GLN A 30 49.72 -27.66 -12.05
N GLY A 31 49.72 -27.32 -10.76
CA GLY A 31 48.59 -27.62 -9.89
C GLY A 31 47.32 -27.09 -10.55
N VAL A 32 46.20 -27.80 -10.36
CA VAL A 32 44.88 -27.47 -10.97
C VAL A 32 44.73 -25.96 -11.11
N VAL A 33 44.73 -25.47 -12.36
CA VAL A 33 44.30 -24.10 -12.64
C VAL A 33 42.81 -24.09 -12.31
N LEU A 34 42.48 -23.67 -11.09
CA LEU A 34 41.10 -23.41 -10.72
C LEU A 34 40.68 -22.19 -11.53
N THR A 35 40.12 -22.45 -12.71
CA THR A 35 39.32 -21.50 -13.48
C THR A 35 38.08 -21.21 -12.65
N ASP A 36 38.21 -20.34 -11.63
CA ASP A 36 37.01 -19.77 -11.03
C ASP A 36 36.33 -18.96 -12.12
N THR A 37 35.12 -19.40 -12.47
CA THR A 37 34.25 -18.84 -13.51
C THR A 37 34.08 -17.33 -13.38
N CYS A 38 34.27 -16.78 -12.17
CA CYS A 38 34.24 -15.34 -11.91
C CYS A 38 35.32 -14.55 -12.69
N THR A 39 36.48 -15.15 -12.97
CA THR A 39 37.67 -14.45 -13.50
C THR A 39 37.93 -14.65 -14.99
N THR A 40 37.29 -15.64 -15.63
CA THR A 40 37.61 -16.07 -17.00
C THR A 40 36.60 -15.66 -18.07
N LEU A 41 35.53 -14.96 -17.69
CA LEU A 41 34.56 -14.44 -18.65
C LEU A 41 35.09 -13.16 -19.31
N THR A 42 35.78 -13.32 -20.45
CA THR A 42 36.34 -12.21 -21.24
C THR A 42 35.27 -11.14 -21.52
N GLY A 43 35.60 -9.88 -21.24
CA GLY A 43 34.69 -8.73 -21.41
C GLY A 43 33.76 -8.46 -20.22
N HIS A 44 33.86 -9.24 -19.13
CA HIS A 44 33.08 -9.04 -17.90
C HIS A 44 34.00 -8.72 -16.71
N THR A 45 33.51 -7.92 -15.76
CA THR A 45 34.20 -7.65 -14.49
C THR A 45 33.85 -8.76 -13.49
N ALA A 46 34.86 -9.31 -12.81
CA ALA A 46 34.69 -10.40 -11.84
C ALA A 46 33.86 -9.94 -10.62
N GLN A 47 32.56 -10.24 -10.60
CA GLN A 47 31.65 -9.82 -9.54
C GLN A 47 31.70 -10.77 -8.34
N THR A 48 32.79 -10.75 -7.58
CA THR A 48 32.88 -11.43 -6.27
C THR A 48 32.16 -10.65 -5.15
N GLY A 49 31.67 -9.43 -5.47
CA GLY A 49 31.00 -8.50 -4.57
C GLY A 49 30.48 -7.21 -5.24
N ASP A 50 30.80 -6.98 -6.52
CA ASP A 50 30.47 -5.76 -7.28
C ASP A 50 28.98 -5.49 -7.48
N ASN A 51 28.12 -6.49 -7.30
CA ASN A 51 26.66 -6.28 -7.26
C ASN A 51 26.28 -5.34 -6.12
N TYR A 52 27.02 -5.35 -5.01
CA TYR A 52 26.84 -4.41 -3.90
C TYR A 52 27.22 -2.97 -4.30
N ALA A 53 28.21 -2.79 -5.17
CA ALA A 53 28.65 -1.47 -5.65
C ALA A 53 27.79 -0.94 -6.81
N ARG A 54 27.33 -1.82 -7.71
CA ARG A 54 26.55 -1.48 -8.93
C ARG A 54 25.06 -1.33 -8.69
N LEU A 55 24.52 -2.00 -7.67
CA LEU A 55 23.18 -1.75 -7.13
C LEU A 55 23.20 -0.61 -6.08
N GLY A 56 24.24 0.21 -6.12
CA GLY A 56 24.25 1.56 -5.55
C GLY A 56 24.96 1.68 -4.20
N ALA A 57 26.07 2.42 -4.22
CA ALA A 57 26.42 3.34 -3.13
C ALA A 57 26.61 4.77 -3.70
N PRO A 58 25.56 5.46 -4.19
CA PRO A 58 25.60 6.92 -4.25
C PRO A 58 25.83 7.50 -2.84
N ALA A 59 26.50 8.64 -2.75
CA ALA A 59 26.93 9.23 -1.46
C ALA A 59 25.76 9.27 -0.45
N GLY A 60 25.78 8.38 0.54
CA GLY A 60 24.81 8.34 1.64
C GLY A 60 23.56 7.47 1.46
N ALA A 61 23.28 6.85 0.30
CA ALA A 61 22.14 5.93 0.14
C ALA A 61 22.48 4.76 -0.78
N SER A 62 22.05 3.54 -0.43
CA SER A 62 22.07 2.38 -1.33
C SER A 62 20.65 2.11 -1.83
N ILE A 63 20.46 1.31 -2.88
CA ILE A 63 19.10 0.86 -3.27
C ILE A 63 18.41 0.16 -2.09
N ALA A 64 19.17 -0.53 -1.22
CA ALA A 64 18.62 -1.12 0.00
C ALA A 64 18.08 -0.06 0.97
N ALA A 65 18.73 1.12 1.06
CA ALA A 65 18.22 2.25 1.84
C ALA A 65 16.94 2.84 1.24
N ASP A 66 16.90 3.02 -0.09
CA ASP A 66 15.70 3.53 -0.78
C ASP A 66 14.52 2.55 -0.62
N VAL A 67 14.76 1.25 -0.74
CA VAL A 67 13.74 0.21 -0.49
C VAL A 67 13.27 0.21 0.97
N ALA A 68 14.16 0.45 1.93
CA ALA A 68 13.78 0.57 3.34
C ALA A 68 12.92 1.82 3.60
N ALA A 69 13.24 2.94 2.95
CA ALA A 69 12.43 4.16 3.00
C ALA A 69 11.04 3.92 2.41
N VAL A 70 10.95 3.36 1.19
CA VAL A 70 9.67 3.03 0.54
C VAL A 70 8.85 2.05 1.40
N LYS A 71 9.49 1.06 2.03
CA LYS A 71 8.80 0.16 2.96
C LYS A 71 8.23 0.89 4.17
N THR A 72 8.97 1.87 4.70
CA THR A 72 8.51 2.71 5.82
C THR A 72 7.30 3.53 5.39
N ASP A 73 7.37 4.22 4.25
CA ASP A 73 6.26 5.01 3.72
C ASP A 73 5.03 4.14 3.43
N THR A 74 5.24 2.94 2.86
CA THR A 74 4.17 1.96 2.64
C THR A 74 3.53 1.53 3.95
N GLY A 75 4.32 1.33 5.02
CA GLY A 75 3.81 1.00 6.34
C GLY A 75 2.97 2.13 6.96
N ASN A 76 3.39 3.38 6.79
CA ASN A 76 2.62 4.55 7.21
C ASN A 76 1.30 4.62 6.43
N ILE A 77 1.33 4.48 5.10
CA ILE A 77 0.12 4.46 4.26
C ILE A 77 -0.85 3.37 4.72
N VAL A 78 -0.35 2.15 4.97
CA VAL A 78 -1.21 1.05 5.45
C VAL A 78 -1.82 1.39 6.81
N THR A 79 -1.07 2.04 7.70
CA THR A 79 -1.58 2.48 9.00
C THR A 79 -2.71 3.50 8.83
N ASP A 80 -2.47 4.58 8.10
CA ASP A 80 -3.46 5.62 7.84
C ASP A 80 -4.72 5.05 7.16
N THR A 81 -4.54 4.16 6.19
CA THR A 81 -5.67 3.58 5.47
C THR A 81 -6.46 2.61 6.35
N ASN A 82 -5.82 1.89 7.28
CA ASN A 82 -6.52 1.04 8.25
C ASN A 82 -7.32 1.87 9.25
N GLU A 83 -6.82 3.04 9.67
CA GLU A 83 -7.57 3.97 10.52
C GLU A 83 -8.82 4.49 9.80
N LEU A 84 -8.68 4.91 8.55
CA LEU A 84 -9.81 5.36 7.72
C LEU A 84 -10.83 4.23 7.46
N GLN A 85 -10.35 3.02 7.17
CA GLN A 85 -11.22 1.85 6.99
C GLN A 85 -12.00 1.55 8.27
N GLY A 86 -11.37 1.64 9.44
CA GLY A 86 -12.04 1.44 10.72
C GLY A 86 -13.10 2.50 11.01
N ASP A 87 -12.89 3.75 10.57
CA ASP A 87 -13.86 4.82 10.73
C ASP A 87 -15.09 4.66 9.82
N TRP A 88 -14.87 4.15 8.61
CA TRP A 88 -15.90 3.97 7.57
C TRP A 88 -16.65 2.64 7.63
N THR A 89 -16.11 1.62 8.28
CA THR A 89 -16.76 0.30 8.40
C THR A 89 -18.06 0.43 9.19
N ASP A 90 -19.07 -0.39 8.91
CA ASP A 90 -20.31 -0.49 9.68
C ASP A 90 -20.02 -0.64 11.19
N GLY A 91 -20.53 0.31 12.00
CA GLY A 91 -20.24 0.46 13.43
C GLY A 91 -19.01 1.32 13.78
N GLY A 92 -18.32 1.86 12.77
CA GLY A 92 -17.27 2.87 12.89
C GLY A 92 -17.81 4.24 13.30
N ARG A 93 -16.94 5.20 13.63
CA ARG A 93 -17.42 6.50 14.16
C ARG A 93 -18.13 7.31 13.09
N LEU A 94 -17.56 7.42 11.89
CA LEU A 94 -18.20 8.14 10.79
C LEU A 94 -19.50 7.46 10.36
N ASP A 95 -19.51 6.13 10.28
CA ASP A 95 -20.70 5.35 9.97
C ASP A 95 -21.86 5.65 10.95
N LEU A 96 -21.62 5.53 12.25
CA LEU A 96 -22.63 5.83 13.28
C LEU A 96 -23.14 7.28 13.23
N ILE A 97 -22.26 8.24 12.92
CA ILE A 97 -22.65 9.64 12.77
C ILE A 97 -23.54 9.83 11.53
N LEU A 98 -23.23 9.14 10.42
CA LEU A 98 -24.04 9.19 9.21
C LEU A 98 -25.39 8.52 9.40
N ASP A 99 -25.45 7.41 10.13
CA ASP A 99 -26.69 6.75 10.53
C ASP A 99 -27.57 7.65 11.39
N GLU A 100 -27.00 8.31 12.39
CA GLU A 100 -27.72 9.26 13.25
C GLU A 100 -28.23 10.46 12.44
N LEU A 101 -27.41 11.01 11.54
CA LEU A 101 -27.82 12.12 10.67
C LEU A 101 -28.96 11.71 9.75
N THR A 102 -28.90 10.52 9.16
CA THR A 102 -29.96 9.97 8.31
C THR A 102 -31.26 9.82 9.11
N THR A 103 -31.17 9.24 10.31
CA THR A 103 -32.32 9.08 11.22
C THR A 103 -32.95 10.43 11.58
N ASN A 104 -32.13 11.44 11.89
CA ASN A 104 -32.61 12.77 12.22
C ASN A 104 -33.29 13.45 11.03
N CYS A 105 -32.75 13.29 9.82
CA CYS A 105 -33.37 13.78 8.59
C CYS A 105 -34.74 13.13 8.35
N ASP A 106 -34.84 11.80 8.51
CA ASP A 106 -36.10 11.07 8.35
C ASP A 106 -37.17 11.54 9.36
N ALA A 107 -36.75 11.82 10.60
CA ALA A 107 -37.64 12.37 11.63
C ALA A 107 -38.15 13.78 11.25
N ILE A 108 -37.25 14.66 10.80
CA ILE A 108 -37.62 16.01 10.35
C ILE A 108 -38.56 15.96 9.14
N GLU A 109 -38.30 15.04 8.20
CA GLU A 109 -39.15 14.84 7.03
C GLU A 109 -40.55 14.38 7.46
N THR A 110 -40.62 13.47 8.43
CA THR A 110 -41.89 13.00 9.01
C THR A 110 -42.66 14.14 9.65
N ASP A 111 -42.01 14.93 10.51
CA ASP A 111 -42.63 16.08 11.17
C ASP A 111 -43.11 17.12 10.15
N THR A 112 -42.33 17.36 9.10
CA THR A 112 -42.70 18.32 8.05
C THR A 112 -43.88 17.82 7.23
N GLN A 113 -43.94 16.52 6.92
CA GLN A 113 -45.08 15.91 6.24
C GLN A 113 -46.35 15.92 7.11
N ASP A 114 -46.23 15.69 8.42
CA ASP A 114 -47.34 15.81 9.36
C ASP A 114 -47.86 17.25 9.41
N LEU A 115 -46.97 18.23 9.55
CA LEU A 115 -47.34 19.65 9.48
C LEU A 115 -48.03 20.00 8.17
N GLN A 116 -47.49 19.57 7.02
CA GLN A 116 -48.11 19.77 5.71
C GLN A 116 -49.48 19.10 5.60
N THR A 117 -49.67 17.94 6.22
CA THR A 117 -50.97 17.25 6.28
C THR A 117 -51.98 18.04 7.10
N GLN A 118 -51.56 18.63 8.23
CA GLN A 118 -52.43 19.40 9.12
C GLN A 118 -52.79 20.78 8.56
N ILE A 119 -51.81 21.51 8.03
CA ILE A 119 -51.98 22.91 7.61
C ILE A 119 -52.17 23.08 6.10
N GLY A 120 -51.90 22.06 5.29
CA GLY A 120 -51.88 22.16 3.83
C GLY A 120 -50.61 22.83 3.29
N THR A 121 -50.23 22.50 2.06
CA THR A 121 -48.98 22.99 1.43
C THR A 121 -48.91 24.52 1.30
N ALA A 122 -50.06 25.18 1.16
CA ALA A 122 -50.19 26.64 1.09
C ALA A 122 -50.78 27.27 2.37
N GLY A 123 -50.92 26.49 3.46
CA GLY A 123 -51.65 26.94 4.65
C GLY A 123 -53.18 26.87 4.50
N ASP A 124 -53.70 26.03 3.59
CA ASP A 124 -55.14 25.86 3.36
C ASP A 124 -55.93 25.51 4.63
N GLY A 125 -55.32 24.74 5.54
CA GLY A 125 -55.89 24.41 6.85
C GLY A 125 -56.01 25.61 7.81
N LEU A 126 -55.23 26.68 7.59
CA LEU A 126 -55.28 27.92 8.37
C LEU A 126 -56.31 28.91 7.82
N THR A 127 -56.54 28.92 6.50
CA THR A 127 -57.56 29.79 5.87
C THR A 127 -58.98 29.28 6.07
N ALA A 128 -59.13 28.01 6.45
CA ALA A 128 -60.40 27.38 6.78
C ALA A 128 -60.81 27.50 8.26
N VAL A 129 -60.02 28.15 9.12
CA VAL A 129 -60.41 28.41 10.52
C VAL A 129 -61.62 29.36 10.51
N PRO A 130 -62.82 28.89 10.90
CA PRO A 130 -64.02 29.71 10.79
C PRO A 130 -63.92 30.89 11.76
N TRP A 131 -64.26 32.07 11.28
CA TRP A 131 -64.54 33.20 12.16
C TRP A 131 -65.59 32.78 13.20
N ASN A 132 -65.22 32.82 14.48
CA ASN A 132 -66.14 32.45 15.55
C ASN A 132 -67.21 33.55 15.70
N ALA A 133 -68.48 33.24 15.45
CA ALA A 133 -69.57 34.20 15.61
C ALA A 133 -69.69 34.74 17.05
N SER A 134 -69.23 33.99 18.06
CA SER A 134 -69.11 34.46 19.44
C SER A 134 -68.05 35.57 19.60
N TRP A 135 -66.99 35.51 18.80
CA TRP A 135 -65.94 36.52 18.75
C TRP A 135 -66.47 37.83 18.13
N ASP A 136 -67.35 37.73 17.13
CA ASP A 136 -68.06 38.90 16.59
C ASP A 136 -68.92 39.57 17.68
N ALA A 137 -69.66 38.79 18.48
CA ALA A 137 -70.48 39.34 19.55
C ALA A 137 -69.67 40.07 20.64
N GLU A 138 -68.52 39.53 21.04
CA GLU A 138 -67.59 40.18 21.98
C GLU A 138 -66.99 41.47 21.39
N VAL A 139 -66.44 41.41 20.17
CA VAL A 139 -65.81 42.59 19.53
C VAL A 139 -66.83 43.69 19.28
N GLN A 140 -68.06 43.35 18.88
CA GLN A 140 -69.14 44.33 18.70
C GLN A 140 -69.60 44.93 20.03
N SER A 141 -69.61 44.15 21.12
CA SER A 141 -69.84 44.66 22.47
C SER A 141 -68.75 45.66 22.86
N GLU A 142 -67.48 45.35 22.69
CA GLU A 142 -66.37 46.27 23.03
C GLU A 142 -66.40 47.56 22.22
N VAL A 143 -66.74 47.49 20.92
CA VAL A 143 -66.91 48.68 20.07
C VAL A 143 -68.13 49.50 20.50
N ALA A 144 -69.22 48.85 20.94
CA ALA A 144 -70.39 49.53 21.47
C ALA A 144 -70.13 50.17 22.84
N ASP A 145 -69.30 49.55 23.67
CA ASP A 145 -68.92 50.02 25.01
C ASP A 145 -67.87 51.16 24.98
N ALA A 146 -67.24 51.39 23.82
CA ALA A 146 -66.26 52.46 23.60
C ALA A 146 -66.90 53.84 23.29
N PHE A 147 -68.24 53.94 23.23
CA PHE A 147 -69.01 55.16 23.03
C PHE A 147 -69.83 55.55 24.26
#